data_AF-A0A349XML8-F1
#
_entry.id   AF-A0A349XML8-F1
#
_cell.length_a   1.000
_cell.length_b   1.000
_cell.length_c   1.000
_cell.angle_alpha   90.00
_cell.angle_beta   90.00
_cell.angle_gamma   90.00
#
_symmetry.space_group_name_H-M   'P 1'
#
loop_
_entity.id
_entity.type
_entity.pdbx_description
1 polymer ?
#
loop_
_entity_poly.entity_id
_entity_poly.type
_entity_poly.pdbx_seq_one_letter_code
_entity_poly.pdbx_strand_id
1 'polypeptide(L)'
;MRDETKYQRRHLWVRTWKGERGLNGELLNDFVCIVEGEIVGRISEQETGPMRGTYKWDGGHSRRIRVNVLPQGGYAPDVHEAARKVEDHYDLLRQEAGLPPVVGIRVKA
;
A
#
# COMPACT_ATOMS: atom_id res chain seq x y z
N MET A 1 -0.40 -19.36 11.60
CA MET A 1 -1.84 -19.44 11.26
C MET A 1 -2.18 -18.19 10.49
N ARG A 2 -2.91 -18.29 9.35
CA ARG A 2 -3.49 -17.10 8.73
C ARG A 2 -4.52 -16.56 9.70
N ASP A 3 -4.39 -15.30 10.05
CA ASP A 3 -5.47 -14.59 10.72
C ASP A 3 -6.52 -14.30 9.65
N GLU A 4 -7.53 -15.16 9.54
CA GLU A 4 -8.58 -15.07 8.52
C GLU A 4 -9.43 -13.79 8.65
N THR A 5 -9.25 -13.03 9.74
CA THR A 5 -9.92 -11.75 9.96
C THR A 5 -9.21 -10.56 9.32
N LYS A 6 -7.94 -10.70 8.93
CA LYS A 6 -7.15 -9.60 8.37
C LYS A 6 -7.31 -9.48 6.86
N TYR A 7 -7.26 -8.25 6.38
CA TYR A 7 -7.34 -7.96 4.94
C TYR A 7 -6.24 -8.68 4.15
N GLN A 8 -6.65 -9.33 3.07
CA GLN A 8 -5.76 -9.98 2.12
C GLN A 8 -5.56 -9.09 0.89
N ARG A 9 -4.32 -8.61 0.71
CA ARG A 9 -3.89 -7.80 -0.43
C ARG A 9 -4.26 -8.44 -1.78
N ARG A 10 -4.76 -7.63 -2.71
CA ARG A 10 -5.18 -8.06 -4.07
C ARG A 10 -4.07 -7.87 -5.11
N HIS A 11 -3.07 -7.06 -4.78
CA HIS A 11 -1.99 -6.70 -5.71
C HIS A 11 -0.62 -7.16 -5.22
N LEU A 12 0.38 -7.01 -6.08
CA LEU A 12 1.77 -7.33 -5.76
C LEU A 12 2.34 -6.23 -4.85
N TRP A 13 2.87 -6.63 -3.70
CA TRP A 13 3.57 -5.74 -2.79
C TRP A 13 5.02 -6.20 -2.63
N VAL A 14 5.95 -5.28 -2.87
CA VAL A 14 7.40 -5.55 -2.82
C VAL A 14 8.04 -4.65 -1.78
N ARG A 15 8.95 -5.22 -0.98
CA ARG A 15 9.73 -4.43 -0.02
C ARG A 15 10.64 -3.45 -0.76
N THR A 16 10.56 -2.17 -0.40
CA THR A 16 11.26 -1.08 -1.10
C THR A 16 12.76 -1.13 -0.85
N TRP A 17 13.17 -1.24 0.41
CA TRP A 17 14.57 -1.23 0.83
C TRP A 17 15.02 -2.65 1.15
N LYS A 18 15.68 -3.30 0.19
CA LYS A 18 16.16 -4.67 0.36
C LYS A 18 17.39 -4.69 1.25
N GLY A 19 17.25 -5.22 2.46
CA GLY A 19 18.38 -5.43 3.39
C GLY A 19 18.67 -4.25 4.32
N GLU A 20 17.99 -3.12 4.15
CA GLU A 20 18.09 -2.00 5.09
C GLU A 20 17.34 -2.30 6.38
N ARG A 21 17.96 -1.91 7.49
CA ARG A 21 17.44 -2.15 8.84
C ARG A 21 16.98 -0.85 9.47
N GLY A 22 15.86 -0.91 10.16
CA GLY A 22 15.32 0.16 10.98
C GLY A 22 16.09 0.34 12.28
N LEU A 23 15.60 1.24 13.12
CA LEU A 23 16.23 1.58 14.40
C LEU A 23 16.23 0.41 15.39
N ASN A 24 15.30 -0.52 15.22
CA ASN A 24 15.22 -1.76 16.01
C ASN A 24 16.13 -2.88 15.49
N GLY A 25 16.89 -2.65 14.40
CA GLY A 25 17.73 -3.65 13.77
C GLY A 25 16.97 -4.67 12.90
N GLU A 26 15.66 -4.59 12.79
CA GLU A 26 14.84 -5.39 11.87
C GLU A 26 14.79 -4.76 10.49
N LEU A 27 14.39 -5.51 9.46
CA LEU A 27 14.28 -4.95 8.10
C LEU A 27 13.17 -3.90 8.03
N LEU A 28 13.43 -2.78 7.36
CA LEU A 28 12.45 -1.70 7.19
C LEU A 28 11.15 -2.22 6.58
N ASN A 29 10.05 -2.16 7.34
CA ASN A 29 8.71 -2.54 6.87
C ASN A 29 8.12 -1.43 6.00
N ASP A 30 8.72 -1.33 4.81
CA ASP A 30 8.38 -0.38 3.77
C ASP A 30 8.13 -1.14 2.46
N PHE A 31 6.97 -0.93 1.87
CA PHE A 31 6.53 -1.69 0.70
C PHE A 31 5.88 -0.78 -0.33
N VAL A 32 6.12 -1.07 -1.60
CA VAL A 32 5.40 -0.48 -2.74
C VAL A 32 4.41 -1.46 -3.32
N CYS A 33 3.23 -0.96 -3.68
CA CYS A 33 2.22 -1.70 -4.43
C CYS A 33 2.48 -1.54 -5.93
N ILE A 34 2.53 -2.66 -6.66
CA ILE A 34 2.76 -2.69 -8.09
C ILE A 34 1.53 -3.26 -8.80
N VAL A 35 0.99 -2.49 -9.73
CA VAL A 35 -0.14 -2.89 -10.58
C VAL A 35 0.20 -2.56 -12.03
N GLU A 36 0.08 -3.56 -12.92
CA GLU A 36 0.37 -3.42 -14.36
C GLU A 36 1.77 -2.83 -14.66
N GLY A 37 2.74 -3.07 -13.76
CA GLY A 37 4.11 -2.55 -13.86
C GLY A 37 4.33 -1.13 -13.32
N GLU A 38 3.30 -0.48 -12.77
CA GLU A 38 3.40 0.85 -12.17
C GLU A 38 3.31 0.77 -10.64
N ILE A 39 4.01 1.69 -9.94
CA ILE A 39 3.87 1.86 -8.49
C ILE A 39 2.58 2.65 -8.23
N VAL A 40 1.62 2.03 -7.57
CA VAL A 40 0.29 2.61 -7.29
C VAL A 40 0.07 2.96 -5.82
N GLY A 41 1.09 2.78 -5.00
CA GLY A 41 1.15 3.33 -3.65
C GLY A 41 2.30 2.75 -2.84
N ARG A 42 2.47 3.25 -1.63
CA ARG A 42 3.53 2.84 -0.69
C ARG A 42 2.97 2.79 0.72
N ILE A 43 3.47 1.87 1.52
CA ILE A 43 3.23 1.82 2.96
C ILE A 43 4.57 1.79 3.69
N SER A 44 4.66 2.48 4.82
CA SER A 44 5.86 2.55 5.65
C SER A 44 5.51 2.54 7.13
N GLU A 45 6.10 1.60 7.87
CA GLU A 45 6.01 1.58 9.33
C GLU A 45 6.63 2.84 9.93
N GLN A 46 5.92 3.46 10.87
CA GLN A 46 6.40 4.61 11.59
C GLN A 46 7.15 4.14 12.84
N GLU A 47 8.48 4.17 12.79
CA GLU A 47 9.33 3.76 13.92
C GLU A 47 9.46 4.85 15.00
N THR A 48 9.20 6.10 14.65
CA THR A 48 9.39 7.27 15.52
C THR A 48 8.23 8.26 15.43
N GLY A 49 8.20 9.22 16.35
CA GLY A 49 7.21 10.31 16.37
C GLY A 49 5.85 9.92 16.95
N PRO A 50 4.86 10.84 16.88
CA PRO A 50 3.54 10.66 17.49
C PRO A 50 2.73 9.50 16.90
N MET A 51 3.02 9.11 15.66
CA MET A 51 2.35 8.02 14.96
C MET A 51 3.13 6.71 15.03
N ARG A 52 4.09 6.59 15.96
CA ARG A 52 4.89 5.39 16.14
C ARG A 52 4.01 4.15 16.32
N GLY A 53 4.36 3.06 15.65
CA GLY A 53 3.62 1.79 15.68
C GLY A 53 2.44 1.74 14.72
N THR A 54 2.21 2.79 13.93
CA THR A 54 1.26 2.78 12.81
C THR A 54 1.98 2.62 11.48
N TYR A 55 1.22 2.34 10.43
CA TYR A 55 1.70 2.32 9.06
C TYR A 55 1.18 3.55 8.33
N LYS A 56 2.08 4.40 7.84
CA LYS A 56 1.73 5.44 6.89
C LYS A 56 1.41 4.78 5.56
N TRP A 57 0.34 5.21 4.91
CA TRP A 57 0.00 4.82 3.56
C TRP A 57 -0.05 6.07 2.68
N ASP A 58 0.50 5.94 1.48
CA ASP A 58 0.49 6.96 0.45
C ASP A 58 -0.07 6.34 -0.84
N GLY A 59 -1.13 6.92 -1.37
CA GLY A 59 -1.66 6.62 -2.69
C GLY A 59 -0.63 6.99 -3.76
N GLY A 60 -0.46 6.12 -4.75
CA GLY A 60 0.49 6.34 -5.83
C GLY A 60 -0.06 7.22 -6.93
N HIS A 61 0.84 7.65 -7.82
CA HIS A 61 0.50 8.38 -9.01
C HIS A 61 0.70 7.47 -10.24
N SER A 62 -0.39 7.10 -10.91
CA SER A 62 -0.30 6.42 -12.21
C SER A 62 -0.12 7.45 -13.31
N ARG A 63 0.81 7.21 -14.24
CA ARG A 63 1.03 8.10 -15.40
C ARG A 63 -0.18 8.17 -16.34
N ARG A 64 -1.09 7.19 -16.23
CA ARG A 64 -2.28 7.04 -17.06
C ARG A 64 -3.52 7.72 -16.47
N ILE A 65 -3.47 8.09 -15.19
CA ILE A 65 -4.61 8.60 -14.44
C ILE A 65 -4.33 10.05 -14.02
N ARG A 66 -5.14 11.00 -14.51
CA ARG A 66 -5.01 12.44 -14.21
C ARG A 66 -6.06 12.98 -13.24
N VAL A 67 -6.77 12.10 -12.53
CA VAL A 67 -7.75 12.48 -11.50
C VAL A 67 -7.10 12.48 -10.12
N ASN A 68 -7.63 13.29 -9.22
CA ASN A 68 -7.18 13.38 -7.83
C ASN A 68 -8.29 12.93 -6.89
N VAL A 69 -8.02 11.92 -6.07
CA VAL A 69 -8.91 11.45 -5.00
C VAL A 69 -8.27 11.76 -3.65
N LEU A 70 -9.04 12.37 -2.76
CA LEU A 70 -8.67 12.64 -1.37
C LEU A 70 -9.37 11.66 -0.41
N PRO A 71 -8.75 11.28 0.72
CA PRO A 71 -7.37 11.60 1.08
C PRO A 71 -6.37 10.82 0.20
N GLN A 72 -5.24 11.45 -0.14
CA GLN A 72 -4.15 10.80 -0.88
C GLN A 72 -3.23 9.95 0.01
N GLY A 73 -3.40 10.03 1.33
CA GLY A 73 -2.58 9.29 2.28
C GLY A 73 -3.04 9.51 3.71
N GLY A 74 -2.44 8.78 4.63
CA GLY A 74 -2.74 8.84 6.06
C GLY A 74 -2.03 7.75 6.84
N TYR A 75 -2.59 7.37 7.98
CA TYR A 75 -2.05 6.34 8.85
C TYR A 75 -3.09 5.24 9.09
N ALA A 76 -2.60 4.01 9.26
CA ALA A 76 -3.39 2.83 9.55
C ALA A 76 -2.77 2.05 10.71
N PRO A 77 -3.56 1.30 11.48
CA PRO A 77 -3.06 0.61 12.68
C PRO A 77 -2.09 -0.54 12.35
N ASP A 78 -2.18 -1.12 11.15
CA ASP A 78 -1.29 -2.19 10.73
C ASP A 78 -1.05 -2.20 9.20
N VAL A 79 -0.13 -3.07 8.78
CA VAL A 79 0.29 -3.25 7.39
C VAL A 79 -0.85 -3.71 6.46
N HIS A 80 -1.80 -4.49 6.95
CA HIS A 80 -2.91 -5.01 6.15
C HIS A 80 -3.93 -3.91 5.88
N GLU A 81 -4.25 -3.12 6.89
CA GLU A 81 -5.12 -1.95 6.78
C GLU A 81 -4.50 -0.84 5.93
N ALA A 82 -3.19 -0.62 6.05
CA ALA A 82 -2.46 0.30 5.17
C ALA A 82 -2.51 -0.17 3.71
N ALA A 83 -2.29 -1.45 3.47
CA ALA A 83 -2.39 -2.03 2.12
C ALA A 83 -3.81 -1.90 1.56
N ARG A 84 -4.84 -2.22 2.36
CA ARG A 84 -6.25 -2.03 1.98
C ARG A 84 -6.52 -0.60 1.52
N LYS A 85 -6.10 0.40 2.30
CA LYS A 85 -6.31 1.82 1.97
C LYS A 85 -5.65 2.24 0.67
N VAL A 86 -4.44 1.76 0.38
CA VAL A 86 -3.78 2.02 -0.91
C VAL A 86 -4.55 1.39 -2.06
N GLU A 87 -4.96 0.13 -1.92
CA GLU A 87 -5.69 -0.56 -2.99
C GLU A 87 -7.07 0.05 -3.22
N ASP A 88 -7.80 0.42 -2.16
CA ASP A 88 -9.10 1.11 -2.25
C ASP A 88 -8.96 2.51 -2.88
N HIS A 89 -7.91 3.26 -2.53
CA HIS A 89 -7.61 4.55 -3.15
C HIS A 89 -7.33 4.41 -4.64
N TYR A 90 -6.56 3.40 -5.04
CA TYR A 90 -6.27 3.15 -6.44
C TYR A 90 -7.51 2.72 -7.25
N ASP A 91 -8.39 1.91 -6.65
CA ASP A 91 -9.67 1.56 -7.27
C ASP A 91 -10.55 2.79 -7.50
N LEU A 92 -10.65 3.68 -6.51
CA LEU A 92 -11.37 4.95 -6.65
C LEU A 92 -10.76 5.82 -7.75
N LEU A 93 -9.43 5.95 -7.80
CA LEU A 93 -8.75 6.68 -8.87
C LEU A 93 -9.09 6.13 -10.27
N ARG A 94 -9.17 4.81 -10.43
CA ARG A 94 -9.54 4.19 -11.71
C ARG A 94 -11.00 4.41 -12.04
N GLN A 95 -11.89 4.29 -11.05
CA GLN A 95 -13.31 4.55 -11.22
C GLN A 95 -13.57 6.00 -11.68
N GLU A 96 -12.98 6.98 -11.01
CA GLU A 96 -13.10 8.40 -11.38
C GLU A 96 -12.48 8.72 -12.75
N ALA A 97 -11.48 7.94 -13.16
CA ALA A 97 -10.89 8.04 -14.49
C ALA A 97 -11.65 7.28 -15.59
N GLY A 98 -12.76 6.60 -15.26
CA GLY A 98 -13.53 5.79 -16.21
C GLY A 98 -12.80 4.53 -16.70
N LEU A 99 -11.82 4.03 -15.94
CA LEU A 99 -11.02 2.86 -16.27
C LEU A 99 -11.64 1.58 -15.66
N PRO A 100 -11.48 0.42 -16.32
CA PRO A 100 -11.96 -0.84 -15.76
C PRO A 100 -11.20 -1.20 -14.47
N PRO A 101 -11.84 -1.94 -13.54
CA PRO A 101 -11.19 -2.43 -12.33
C PRO A 101 -10.05 -3.39 -12.69
N VAL A 102 -9.00 -3.40 -11.87
CA VAL A 102 -7.90 -4.36 -12.06
C VAL A 102 -8.30 -5.70 -11.46
N VAL A 103 -8.26 -6.76 -12.28
CA VAL A 103 -8.41 -8.11 -11.76
C VAL A 103 -7.18 -8.44 -10.92
N GLY A 104 -7.35 -8.49 -9.60
CA GLY A 104 -6.26 -8.76 -8.68
C GLY A 104 -5.53 -10.05 -9.03
N ILE A 105 -4.20 -10.00 -9.12
CA ILE A 105 -3.38 -11.21 -9.15
C ILE A 105 -3.47 -11.77 -7.75
N ARG A 106 -4.19 -12.88 -7.55
CA ARG A 106 -4.11 -13.64 -6.29
C ARG A 106 -2.66 -14.10 -6.14
N VAL A 107 -1.86 -13.32 -5.43
CA VAL A 107 -0.48 -13.69 -5.12
C VAL A 107 -0.57 -14.89 -4.18
N LYS A 108 -0.29 -16.09 -4.69
CA LYS A 108 -0.04 -17.25 -3.83
C LYS A 108 1.19 -16.90 -2.99
N ALA A 109 1.00 -16.89 -1.67
CA ALA A 109 2.08 -16.78 -0.70
C ALA A 109 3.04 -17.97 -0.83
#